data_AF-A0A7J5VNU3-F1
#
_entry.id   AF-A0A7J5VNU3-F1
#
_cell.length_a   1.000
_cell.length_b   1.000
_cell.length_c   1.000
_cell.angle_alpha   90.00
_cell.angle_beta   90.00
_cell.angle_gamma   90.00
#
_symmetry.space_group_name_H-M   'P 1'
#
loop_
_entity.id
_entity.type
_entity.pdbx_description
1 polymer ?
#
loop_
_entity_poly.entity_id
_entity_poly.type
_entity_poly.pdbx_seq_one_letter_code
_entity_poly.pdbx_strand_id
1 'polypeptide(L)'
;MTDRKTKLWKRITRVLVLLLACQLVFGCAESNFDLAKESRLPKWFNLPPNLTRSDVTVTMDYYILPWGRKAVFKLWDKKGNTISQVTGKQKGRYPILIQKSKKTGMYDGDPSYEIITADGITDIVEHRKMEPIFYVCDDPDVWVELGVKRD
;
A
#
# COMPACT_ATOMS: atom_id res chain seq x y z
N MET A 1 -7.51 -18.96 -49.00
CA MET A 1 -6.68 -19.17 -47.78
C MET A 1 -6.47 -17.88 -46.95
N THR A 2 -6.90 -16.72 -47.45
CA THR A 2 -6.70 -15.36 -46.88
C THR A 2 -7.71 -14.97 -45.79
N ASP A 3 -8.97 -15.44 -45.86
CA ASP A 3 -10.07 -15.03 -44.95
C ASP A 3 -9.93 -15.58 -43.51
N ARG A 4 -9.34 -16.76 -43.32
CA ARG A 4 -9.11 -17.31 -41.96
C ARG A 4 -8.04 -16.51 -41.20
N LYS A 5 -6.99 -16.07 -41.89
CA LYS A 5 -5.91 -15.28 -41.28
C LYS A 5 -6.42 -13.90 -40.87
N THR A 6 -7.21 -13.23 -41.71
CA THR A 6 -7.79 -11.91 -41.38
C THR A 6 -8.80 -11.98 -40.23
N LYS A 7 -9.65 -13.03 -40.16
CA LYS A 7 -10.55 -13.26 -39.02
C LYS A 7 -9.79 -13.55 -37.73
N LEU A 8 -8.71 -14.33 -37.80
CA LEU A 8 -7.86 -14.63 -36.65
C LEU A 8 -7.15 -13.38 -36.13
N TRP A 9 -6.57 -12.57 -37.02
CA TRP A 9 -5.94 -11.30 -36.66
C TRP A 9 -6.92 -10.33 -36.01
N LYS A 10 -8.13 -10.17 -36.56
CA LYS A 10 -9.19 -9.34 -35.96
C LYS A 10 -9.59 -9.81 -34.55
N ARG A 11 -9.62 -11.13 -34.30
CA ARG A 11 -9.88 -11.69 -32.97
C ARG A 11 -8.73 -11.39 -32.00
N ILE A 12 -7.49 -11.58 -32.43
CA ILE A 12 -6.29 -11.26 -31.65
C ILE A 12 -6.27 -9.77 -31.29
N THR A 13 -6.51 -8.87 -32.25
CA THR A 13 -6.55 -7.43 -32.01
C THR A 13 -7.64 -7.06 -30.99
N ARG A 14 -8.84 -7.65 -31.08
CA ARG A 14 -9.92 -7.41 -30.10
C ARG A 14 -9.54 -7.87 -28.69
N VAL A 15 -8.91 -9.04 -28.57
CA VAL A 15 -8.44 -9.56 -27.27
C VAL A 15 -7.35 -8.65 -26.70
N LEU A 16 -6.38 -8.21 -27.52
CA LEU A 16 -5.33 -7.30 -27.08
C LEU A 16 -5.89 -5.94 -26.62
N VAL A 17 -6.87 -5.38 -27.34
CA VAL A 17 -7.55 -4.13 -26.94
C VAL A 17 -8.32 -4.32 -25.62
N LEU A 18 -8.98 -5.46 -25.41
CA LEU A 18 -9.66 -5.79 -24.15
C LEU A 18 -8.66 -5.94 -22.99
N LEU A 19 -7.51 -6.58 -23.20
CA LEU A 19 -6.46 -6.73 -22.20
C LEU A 19 -5.81 -5.38 -21.84
N LEU A 20 -5.52 -4.54 -22.84
CA LEU A 20 -5.01 -3.18 -22.64
C LEU A 20 -6.03 -2.29 -21.92
N ALA A 21 -7.31 -2.39 -22.27
CA ALA A 21 -8.38 -1.67 -21.57
C ALA A 21 -8.52 -2.14 -20.11
N CYS A 22 -8.32 -3.43 -19.83
CA CYS A 22 -8.37 -3.99 -18.47
C CYS A 22 -7.27 -3.38 -17.56
N GLN A 23 -6.07 -3.15 -18.10
CA GLN A 23 -4.95 -2.55 -17.35
C GLN A 23 -5.25 -1.11 -16.91
N LEU A 24 -6.00 -0.35 -17.70
CA LEU A 24 -6.42 1.01 -17.37
C LEU A 24 -7.46 1.07 -16.25
N VAL A 25 -8.25 0.00 -16.05
CA VAL A 25 -9.35 -0.03 -15.07
C VAL A 25 -8.86 -0.45 -13.68
N PHE A 26 -7.88 -1.35 -13.59
CA PHE A 26 -7.42 -1.89 -12.30
C PHE A 26 -6.25 -1.13 -11.67
N GLY A 27 -5.56 -0.28 -12.45
CA GLY A 27 -4.39 0.49 -12.03
C GLY A 27 -3.14 -0.38 -11.85
N CYS A 28 -1.98 0.12 -12.28
CA CYS A 28 -0.70 -0.47 -11.90
C CYS A 28 -0.35 -0.05 -10.48
N ALA A 29 0.38 -0.91 -9.75
CA ALA A 29 0.98 -0.51 -8.49
C ALA A 29 1.92 0.66 -8.76
N GLU A 30 1.74 1.76 -8.04
CA GLU A 30 2.57 2.96 -8.16
C GLU A 30 3.92 2.74 -7.47
N SER A 31 3.89 2.12 -6.30
CA SER A 31 5.05 1.88 -5.46
C SER A 31 4.82 0.70 -4.53
N ASN A 32 5.91 0.05 -4.14
CA ASN A 32 5.95 -1.11 -3.26
C ASN A 32 6.94 -0.84 -2.13
N PHE A 33 6.56 -1.20 -0.90
CA PHE A 33 7.36 -0.97 0.31
C PHE A 33 7.32 -2.19 1.22
N ASP A 34 8.41 -2.38 1.96
CA ASP A 34 8.49 -3.35 3.05
C ASP A 34 8.25 -2.66 4.41
N LEU A 35 7.56 -3.35 5.31
CA LEU A 35 7.43 -2.92 6.70
C LEU A 35 8.76 -3.10 7.42
N ALA A 36 9.25 -2.04 8.06
CA ALA A 36 10.47 -2.09 8.87
C ALA A 36 10.41 -3.19 9.94
N LYS A 37 11.54 -3.85 10.21
CA LYS A 37 11.61 -5.01 11.12
C LYS A 37 11.25 -4.65 12.56
N GLU A 38 11.66 -3.45 12.97
CA GLU A 38 11.42 -2.84 14.28
C GLU A 38 10.03 -2.22 14.42
N SER A 39 9.31 -2.02 13.30
CA SER A 39 7.96 -1.49 13.35
C SER A 39 6.97 -2.58 13.77
N ARG A 40 5.97 -2.19 14.55
CA ARG A 40 4.85 -3.08 14.90
C ARG A 40 4.06 -3.47 13.65
N LEU A 41 3.22 -4.49 13.79
CA LEU A 41 2.26 -4.80 12.74
C LEU A 41 1.17 -3.73 12.66
N PRO A 42 0.66 -3.43 11.46
CA PRO A 42 -0.57 -2.67 11.29
C PRO A 42 -1.73 -3.32 12.08
N LYS A 43 -2.60 -2.48 12.66
CA LYS A 43 -3.67 -2.93 13.56
C LYS A 43 -4.67 -3.92 12.96
N TRP A 44 -4.80 -3.96 11.62
CA TRP A 44 -5.69 -4.88 10.91
C TRP A 44 -5.10 -6.28 10.66
N PHE A 45 -3.85 -6.54 11.04
CA PHE A 45 -3.29 -7.89 10.99
C PHE A 45 -3.33 -8.56 12.36
N ASN A 46 -3.85 -9.78 12.39
CA ASN A 46 -3.73 -10.69 13.52
C ASN A 46 -2.76 -11.81 13.16
N LEU A 47 -1.76 -12.05 14.01
CA LEU A 47 -0.86 -13.17 13.82
C LEU A 47 -1.50 -14.48 14.29
N PRO A 48 -1.31 -15.58 13.56
CA PRO A 48 -1.56 -16.91 14.08
C PRO A 48 -0.78 -17.13 15.40
N PRO A 49 -1.33 -17.88 16.38
CA PRO A 49 -0.73 -18.02 17.73
C PRO A 49 0.70 -18.56 17.77
N ASN A 50 1.14 -19.23 16.69
CA ASN A 50 2.46 -19.83 16.55
C ASN A 50 3.47 -18.96 15.79
N LEU A 51 3.10 -17.74 15.41
CA LEU A 51 3.97 -16.82 14.67
C LEU A 51 4.22 -15.56 15.49
N THR A 52 5.45 -15.07 15.45
CA THR A 52 5.86 -13.80 16.03
C THR A 52 6.09 -12.75 14.94
N ARG A 53 6.27 -11.48 15.34
CA ARG A 53 6.59 -10.39 14.41
C ARG A 53 7.81 -10.70 13.54
N SER A 54 8.83 -11.38 14.09
CA SER A 54 10.04 -11.77 13.36
C SER A 54 9.84 -12.94 12.39
N ASP A 55 8.68 -13.60 12.44
CA ASP A 55 8.36 -14.72 11.55
C ASP A 55 7.61 -14.33 10.28
N VAL A 56 7.33 -13.04 10.13
CA VAL A 56 6.54 -12.52 9.03
C VAL A 56 7.16 -11.27 8.43
N THR A 57 6.83 -11.03 7.17
CA THR A 57 7.05 -9.74 6.52
C THR A 57 5.71 -9.15 6.10
N VAL A 58 5.65 -7.82 6.02
CA VAL A 58 4.50 -7.13 5.46
C VAL A 58 4.99 -6.28 4.31
N THR A 59 4.33 -6.40 3.17
CA THR A 59 4.54 -5.51 2.02
C THR A 59 3.33 -4.61 1.86
N MET A 60 3.53 -3.42 1.31
CA MET A 60 2.47 -2.48 0.97
C MET A 60 2.63 -2.04 -0.48
N ASP A 61 1.54 -2.12 -1.24
CA ASP A 61 1.44 -1.63 -2.62
C ASP A 61 0.48 -0.43 -2.66
N TYR A 62 0.92 0.75 -3.12
CA TYR A 62 0.01 1.88 -3.38
C TYR A 62 -0.57 1.82 -4.79
N TYR A 63 -1.83 2.22 -4.91
CA TYR A 63 -2.51 2.38 -6.20
C TYR A 63 -3.26 3.70 -6.25
N ILE A 64 -3.06 4.43 -7.35
CA ILE A 64 -3.88 5.60 -7.72
C ILE A 64 -5.00 5.12 -8.63
N LEU A 65 -6.24 5.35 -8.22
CA LEU A 65 -7.44 5.06 -8.99
C LEU A 65 -8.20 6.37 -9.27
N PRO A 66 -9.02 6.43 -10.34
CA PRO A 66 -9.83 7.63 -10.64
C PRO A 66 -10.76 8.06 -9.50
N TRP A 67 -11.17 7.14 -8.64
CA TRP A 67 -12.09 7.36 -7.51
C TRP A 67 -11.41 7.41 -6.14
N GLY A 68 -10.06 7.42 -6.08
CA GLY A 68 -9.31 7.54 -4.82
C GLY A 68 -8.02 6.74 -4.81
N ARG A 69 -7.35 6.72 -3.65
CA ARG A 69 -6.13 5.95 -3.44
C ARG A 69 -6.41 4.76 -2.53
N LYS A 70 -5.77 3.63 -2.82
CA LYS A 70 -5.79 2.44 -1.97
C LYS A 70 -4.37 1.96 -1.69
N ALA A 71 -4.20 1.35 -0.53
CA ALA A 71 -2.98 0.64 -0.15
C ALA A 71 -3.34 -0.83 0.07
N VAL A 72 -2.64 -1.74 -0.61
CA VAL A 72 -2.83 -3.18 -0.44
C VAL A 72 -1.68 -3.71 0.39
N PHE A 73 -1.99 -4.28 1.55
CA PHE A 73 -1.02 -4.87 2.45
C PHE A 73 -1.08 -6.39 2.34
N LYS A 74 0.08 -7.03 2.29
CA LYS A 74 0.19 -8.50 2.29
C LYS A 74 1.10 -8.93 3.42
N LEU A 75 0.62 -9.87 4.22
CA LEU A 75 1.37 -10.53 5.27
C LEU A 75 1.92 -11.84 4.70
N TRP A 76 3.23 -12.05 4.83
CA TRP A 76 3.93 -13.21 4.28
C TRP A 76 4.59 -14.01 5.40
N ASP A 77 4.64 -15.32 5.25
CA ASP A 77 5.48 -16.18 6.08
C ASP A 77 6.94 -16.20 5.59
N LYS A 78 7.85 -16.79 6.38
CA LYS A 78 9.28 -16.95 5.98
C LYS A 78 9.49 -17.80 4.72
N LYS A 79 8.49 -18.59 4.31
CA LYS A 79 8.56 -19.46 3.14
C LYS A 79 8.10 -18.71 1.87
N GLY A 80 7.64 -17.47 2.00
CA GLY A 80 7.14 -16.64 0.90
C GLY A 80 5.68 -16.88 0.57
N ASN A 81 4.90 -17.55 1.43
CA ASN A 81 3.47 -17.70 1.24
C ASN A 81 2.71 -16.51 1.83
N THR A 82 1.71 -16.01 1.11
CA THR A 82 0.77 -15.02 1.65
C THR A 82 -0.10 -15.66 2.73
N ILE A 83 0.01 -15.18 3.96
CA ILE A 83 -0.87 -15.55 5.08
C ILE A 83 -2.21 -14.82 4.95
N SER A 84 -2.16 -13.51 4.66
CA SER A 84 -3.35 -12.67 4.54
C SER A 84 -3.08 -11.43 3.70
N GLN A 85 -4.14 -10.86 3.12
CA GLN A 85 -4.10 -9.61 2.38
C GLN A 85 -5.20 -8.68 2.89
N VAL A 86 -4.87 -7.41 3.10
CA VAL A 86 -5.81 -6.36 3.53
C VAL A 86 -5.74 -5.21 2.54
N THR A 87 -6.89 -4.64 2.18
CA THR A 87 -6.96 -3.45 1.32
C THR A 87 -7.47 -2.27 2.14
N GLY A 88 -6.61 -1.27 2.32
CA GLY A 88 -6.93 -0.03 3.01
C GLY A 88 -7.26 1.09 2.05
N LYS A 89 -8.19 1.95 2.45
CA LYS A 89 -8.46 3.23 1.79
C LYS A 89 -7.57 4.31 2.40
N GLN A 90 -6.84 5.03 1.56
CA GLN A 90 -6.03 6.18 1.97
C GLN A 90 -6.93 7.42 2.11
N LYS A 91 -6.72 8.18 3.19
CA LYS A 91 -7.36 9.49 3.38
C LYS A 91 -6.61 10.55 2.60
N GLY A 92 -7.30 11.26 1.71
CA GLY A 92 -6.71 12.34 0.92
C GLY A 92 -6.05 11.85 -0.37
N ARG A 93 -5.32 12.77 -1.02
CA ARG A 93 -4.67 12.56 -2.33
C ARG A 93 -3.15 12.75 -2.30
N TYR A 94 -2.58 13.14 -1.16
CA TYR A 94 -1.16 13.41 -1.02
C TYR A 94 -0.72 12.98 0.38
N PRO A 95 0.55 12.59 0.55
CA PRO A 95 1.12 12.37 1.87
C PRO A 95 0.94 13.63 2.73
N ILE A 96 0.67 13.42 4.02
CA ILE A 96 0.48 14.50 4.98
C ILE A 96 1.83 14.85 5.59
N LEU A 97 2.17 16.14 5.58
CA LEU A 97 3.40 16.67 6.16
C LEU A 97 3.07 17.37 7.47
N ILE A 98 3.79 17.03 8.53
CA ILE A 98 3.67 17.69 9.84
C ILE A 98 4.83 18.68 9.97
N GLN A 99 4.52 19.98 10.08
CA GLN A 99 5.53 21.05 10.11
C GLN A 99 6.52 20.92 11.29
N LYS A 100 6.15 20.19 12.35
CA LYS A 100 6.94 20.02 13.56
C LYS A 100 7.88 18.83 13.57
N SER A 101 7.84 17.92 12.60
CA SER A 101 8.94 16.98 12.46
C SER A 101 10.14 17.80 12.03
N LYS A 102 10.97 18.21 13.01
CA LYS A 102 12.31 18.78 12.81
C LYS A 102 12.88 18.09 11.57
N LYS A 103 13.29 18.83 10.54
CA LYS A 103 13.90 18.29 9.31
C LYS A 103 14.88 17.16 9.64
N THR A 104 14.39 15.93 9.73
CA THR A 104 15.15 14.72 10.06
C THR A 104 15.33 13.88 8.81
N GLY A 105 14.55 14.17 7.77
CA GLY A 105 14.76 13.66 6.42
C GLY A 105 15.80 14.47 5.65
N MET A 106 16.52 13.77 4.77
CA MET A 106 17.50 14.36 3.85
C MET A 106 16.82 15.13 2.69
N TYR A 107 15.51 14.94 2.49
CA TYR A 107 14.71 15.50 1.42
C TYR A 107 13.56 16.37 1.96
N ASP A 108 13.19 17.40 1.22
CA ASP A 108 12.02 18.23 1.53
C ASP A 108 10.75 17.37 1.50
N GLY A 109 10.06 17.27 2.62
CA GLY A 109 8.81 16.50 2.75
C GLY A 109 8.90 15.22 3.57
N ASP A 110 10.04 14.93 4.21
CA ASP A 110 10.21 13.79 5.10
C ASP A 110 10.31 14.22 6.59
N PRO A 111 9.70 13.48 7.54
CA PRO A 111 8.78 12.37 7.33
C PRO A 111 7.43 12.80 6.71
N SER A 112 6.80 11.86 6.01
CA SER A 112 5.43 11.99 5.52
C SER A 112 4.54 10.88 6.05
N TYR A 113 3.25 11.18 6.18
CA TYR A 113 2.28 10.29 6.83
C TYR A 113 1.09 10.00 5.92
N GLU A 114 0.58 8.78 6.02
CA GLU A 114 -0.59 8.31 5.29
C GLU A 114 -1.57 7.68 6.27
N ILE A 115 -2.80 8.21 6.31
CA ILE A 115 -3.86 7.67 7.17
C ILE A 115 -4.62 6.64 6.35
N ILE A 116 -4.55 5.38 6.79
CA ILE A 116 -5.12 4.24 6.09
C ILE A 116 -6.22 3.64 6.95
N THR A 117 -7.38 3.37 6.35
CA THR A 117 -8.49 2.68 7.02
C THR A 117 -8.82 1.38 6.29
N ALA A 118 -8.79 0.27 7.01
CA ALA A 118 -9.13 -1.06 6.52
C ALA A 118 -10.09 -1.73 7.50
N ASP A 119 -11.20 -2.30 7.01
CA ASP A 119 -12.20 -2.99 7.82
C ASP A 119 -12.69 -2.18 9.04
N GLY A 120 -12.80 -0.85 8.88
CA GLY A 120 -13.22 0.07 9.95
C GLY A 120 -12.12 0.46 10.94
N ILE A 121 -10.94 -0.15 10.86
CA ILE A 121 -9.77 0.13 11.71
C ILE A 121 -8.85 1.12 10.99
N THR A 122 -8.52 2.23 11.65
CA THR A 122 -7.58 3.24 11.14
C THR A 122 -6.21 3.08 11.76
N ASP A 123 -5.18 3.19 10.93
CA ASP A 123 -3.78 3.22 11.33
C ASP A 123 -3.00 4.24 10.48
N ILE A 124 -1.82 4.62 10.94
CA ILE A 124 -1.01 5.66 10.32
C ILE A 124 0.29 5.04 9.82
N VAL A 125 0.48 5.10 8.50
CA VAL A 125 1.75 4.75 7.85
C VAL A 125 2.65 5.97 7.86
N GLU A 126 3.92 5.77 8.19
CA GLU A 126 4.98 6.77 8.24
C GLU A 126 6.08 6.39 7.25
N HIS A 127 6.41 7.32 6.35
CA HIS A 127 7.59 7.27 5.51
C HIS A 127 8.60 8.26 6.06
N ARG A 128 9.68 7.76 6.67
CA ARG A 128 10.68 8.59 7.36
C ARG A 128 11.66 9.29 6.44
N LYS A 129 11.91 8.68 5.29
CA LYS A 129 12.79 9.13 4.23
C LYS A 129 12.41 8.44 2.93
N MET A 130 12.93 8.94 1.80
CA MET A 130 12.75 8.33 0.48
C MET A 130 13.46 6.96 0.33
N GLU A 131 12.86 5.92 0.91
CA GLU A 131 13.31 4.52 0.84
C GLU A 131 12.11 3.57 0.65
N PRO A 132 12.31 2.34 0.14
CA PRO A 132 11.23 1.36 -0.01
C PRO A 132 10.85 0.70 1.33
N ILE A 133 10.92 1.45 2.43
CA ILE A 133 10.55 1.02 3.78
C ILE A 133 9.46 1.93 4.31
N PHE A 134 8.47 1.35 4.97
CA PHE A 134 7.47 2.08 5.73
C PHE A 134 7.43 1.62 7.18
N TYR A 135 6.93 2.50 8.03
CA TYR A 135 6.71 2.26 9.45
C TYR A 135 5.23 2.43 9.73
N VAL A 136 4.75 1.75 10.75
CA VAL A 136 3.50 2.12 11.40
C VAL A 136 3.82 3.10 12.53
N CYS A 137 3.11 4.23 12.54
CA CYS A 137 3.39 5.32 13.46
C CYS A 137 2.84 5.03 14.86
N ASP A 138 3.73 5.08 15.85
CA ASP A 138 3.44 4.92 17.28
C ASP A 138 3.56 6.21 18.09
N ASP A 139 3.87 7.34 17.45
CA ASP A 139 3.99 8.64 18.11
C ASP A 139 2.59 9.21 18.43
N PRO A 140 2.18 9.32 19.70
CA PRO A 140 0.86 9.86 20.06
C PRO A 140 0.65 11.30 19.58
N ASP A 141 1.69 12.11 19.52
CA ASP A 141 1.57 13.52 19.12
C ASP A 141 1.22 13.62 17.64
N VAL A 142 1.79 12.73 16.81
CA VAL A 142 1.42 12.60 15.38
C VAL A 142 -0.05 12.21 15.23
N TRP A 143 -0.55 11.26 16.04
CA TRP A 143 -1.96 10.86 15.97
C TRP A 143 -2.90 12.01 16.33
N VAL A 144 -2.56 12.79 17.37
CA VAL A 144 -3.31 13.97 17.78
C VAL A 144 -3.29 15.05 16.70
N GLU A 145 -2.11 15.35 16.15
CA GLU A 145 -1.94 16.38 15.11
C GLU A 145 -2.69 16.02 13.82
N LEU A 146 -2.73 14.73 13.47
CA LEU A 146 -3.50 14.22 12.33
C LEU A 146 -5.00 14.06 12.61
N GLY A 147 -5.44 14.29 13.84
CA GLY A 147 -6.83 14.19 14.26
C GLY A 147 -7.40 12.77 14.14
N VAL A 148 -6.56 11.75 14.35
CA VAL A 148 -6.94 10.33 14.28
C VAL A 148 -7.10 9.79 15.70
N LYS A 149 -8.25 9.18 15.99
CA LYS A 149 -8.46 8.51 17.28
C LYS A 149 -7.65 7.23 17.35
N ARG A 150 -6.98 6.99 18.48
CA ARG A 150 -6.37 5.71 18.81
C ARG A 150 -7.45 4.79 19.36
N ASP A 151 -8.19 4.15 18.47
CA ASP A 151 -9.05 3.03 18.82
C ASP A 151 -8.22 1.76 19.08
#